data_AF-A0A533V694-F1
#
_entry.id   AF-A0A533V694-F1
#
_cell.length_a   1.000
_cell.length_b   1.000
_cell.length_c   1.000
_cell.angle_alpha   90.00
_cell.angle_beta   90.00
_cell.angle_gamma   90.00
#
_symmetry.space_group_name_H-M   'P 1'
#
loop_
_entity.id
_entity.type
_entity.pdbx_description
1 polymer ?
#
loop_
_entity_poly.entity_id
_entity_poly.type
_entity_poly.pdbx_seq_one_letter_code
_entity_poly.pdbx_strand_id
1 'polypeptide(L)' 'RYGMIYKLLKRKRRCPKCGSIKFDRKVQGIWCCSKCDYKVASGTYDVSFEKSKSKY' A
#
# COMPACT_ATOMS: atom_id res chain seq x y z
N ARG A 1 -12.04 9.43 -16.81
CA ARG A 1 -12.42 9.37 -15.36
C ARG A 1 -11.46 8.52 -14.50
N TYR A 2 -11.06 7.30 -14.90
CA TYR A 2 -10.27 6.39 -14.03
C TYR A 2 -8.73 6.48 -14.13
N GLY A 3 -8.18 7.22 -15.10
CA GLY A 3 -6.73 7.22 -15.38
C GLY A 3 -5.86 7.68 -14.22
N MET A 4 -6.33 8.63 -13.41
CA MET A 4 -5.59 9.13 -12.24
C MET A 4 -5.47 8.07 -11.14
N ILE A 5 -6.57 7.37 -10.83
CA ILE A 5 -6.59 6.29 -9.83
C ILE A 5 -5.67 5.14 -10.26
N TYR A 6 -5.68 4.80 -11.56
CA TYR A 6 -4.80 3.77 -12.09
C TYR A 6 -3.32 4.13 -11.94
N LYS A 7 -2.94 5.38 -12.24
CA LYS A 7 -1.57 5.89 -12.06
C LYS A 7 -1.15 5.89 -10.58
N LEU A 8 -2.07 6.27 -9.68
CA LEU A 8 -1.84 6.22 -8.23
C LEU A 8 -1.62 4.79 -7.73
N LEU A 9 -2.43 3.83 -8.19
CA LEU A 9 -2.29 2.43 -7.79
C LEU A 9 -0.97 1.82 -8.27
N LYS A 10 -0.60 2.04 -9.54
CA LYS A 10 0.67 1.56 -10.12
C LYS A 10 1.92 2.31 -9.67
N ARG A 11 1.79 3.35 -8.84
CA ARG A 11 2.94 4.08 -8.34
C ARG A 11 3.82 3.13 -7.52
N LYS A 12 5.08 3.03 -7.92
CA LYS A 12 6.10 2.27 -7.19
C LYS A 12 6.28 2.86 -5.79
N ARG A 13 6.22 2.02 -4.75
CA ARG A 13 6.33 2.42 -3.35
C ARG A 13 7.50 1.70 -2.70
N ARG A 14 8.16 2.34 -1.75
CA ARG A 14 9.21 1.70 -0.95
C ARG A 14 8.58 0.97 0.22
N CYS A 15 9.01 -0.27 0.44
CA CYS A 15 8.61 -1.05 1.59
C CYS A 15 9.21 -0.44 2.87
N PRO A 16 8.42 -0.22 3.93
CA PRO A 16 8.93 0.36 5.18
C PRO A 16 9.89 -0.58 5.93
N LYS A 17 9.85 -1.90 5.67
CA LYS A 17 10.67 -2.90 6.37
C LYS A 17 12.05 -3.11 5.73
N CYS A 18 12.13 -3.13 4.39
CA CYS A 18 13.35 -3.52 3.67
C CYS A 18 13.83 -2.50 2.63
N GLY A 19 13.13 -1.36 2.49
CA GLY A 19 13.45 -0.32 1.50
C GLY A 19 13.22 -0.71 0.03
N SER A 20 12.77 -1.94 -0.25
CA SER A 20 12.56 -2.40 -1.62
C SER A 20 11.41 -1.66 -2.30
N ILE A 21 11.55 -1.40 -3.60
CA ILE A 21 10.55 -0.72 -4.44
C ILE A 21 9.41 -1.68 -4.87
N LYS A 22 9.55 -2.98 -4.58
CA LYS A 22 8.57 -4.03 -4.89
C LYS A 22 7.47 -4.10 -3.83
N PHE A 23 6.76 -2.99 -3.65
CA PHE A 23 5.65 -2.88 -2.71
C PHE A 23 4.37 -2.59 -3.48
N ASP A 24 3.57 -3.63 -3.65
CA ASP A 24 2.43 -3.65 -4.55
C ASP A 24 1.15 -4.03 -3.80
N ARG A 25 0.01 -3.57 -4.30
CA ARG A 25 -1.31 -3.94 -3.78
C ARG A 25 -1.64 -5.35 -4.22
N LYS A 26 -1.98 -6.24 -3.27
CA LYS A 26 -2.47 -7.59 -3.59
C LYS A 26 -3.98 -7.63 -3.70
N VAL A 27 -4.68 -7.08 -2.72
CA VAL A 27 -6.15 -7.01 -2.71
C VAL A 27 -6.62 -5.66 -2.17
N GLN A 28 -7.93 -5.42 -2.11
CA GLN A 28 -8.45 -4.17 -1.58
C GLN A 28 -8.02 -3.96 -0.13
N GLY A 29 -7.34 -2.85 0.12
CA GLY A 29 -6.80 -2.49 1.42
C GLY A 29 -5.64 -3.34 1.93
N ILE A 30 -5.10 -4.32 1.17
CA ILE A 30 -3.94 -5.11 1.59
C ILE A 30 -2.78 -4.93 0.62
N TRP A 31 -1.64 -4.54 1.18
CA TRP A 31 -0.40 -4.28 0.48
C TRP A 31 0.67 -5.25 0.94
N CYS A 32 1.48 -5.75 0.00
CA CYS A 32 2.49 -6.75 0.29
C CYS A 32 3.82 -6.41 -0.39
N CYS A 33 4.91 -6.64 0.31
CA CYS A 33 6.25 -6.64 -0.28
C CYS A 33 6.63 -8.04 -0.73
N SER A 34 6.98 -8.21 -2.00
CA SER A 34 7.41 -9.51 -2.54
C SER A 34 8.83 -9.93 -2.11
N LYS A 35 9.61 -9.04 -1.47
CA LYS A 35 11.00 -9.34 -1.05
C LYS A 35 11.09 -9.85 0.39
N CYS A 36 10.25 -9.33 1.28
CA CYS A 36 10.33 -9.62 2.72
C CYS A 36 9.00 -10.09 3.30
N ASP A 37 8.04 -10.42 2.43
CA ASP A 37 6.68 -10.89 2.74
C ASP A 37 5.91 -10.00 3.73
N TYR A 38 6.30 -8.73 3.82
CA TYR A 38 5.65 -7.77 4.70
C TYR A 38 4.26 -7.42 4.17
N LYS A 39 3.22 -7.73 4.95
CA LYS A 39 1.83 -7.43 4.64
C LYS A 39 1.31 -6.34 5.57
N VAL A 40 0.57 -5.39 5.01
CA VAL A 40 -0.01 -4.29 5.78
C VAL A 40 -1.40 -3.96 5.24
N ALA A 41 -2.31 -3.65 6.16
CA ALA A 41 -3.61 -3.10 5.84
C ALA A 41 -3.50 -1.57 5.70
N SER A 42 -3.94 -1.01 4.59
CA SER A 42 -4.05 0.44 4.40
C SER A 42 -5.26 0.78 3.53
N GLY A 43 -5.47 2.05 3.22
CA GLY A 43 -6.61 2.47 2.40
C GLY A 43 -6.65 1.80 1.02
N THR A 44 -7.86 1.64 0.49
CA THR A 44 -8.12 1.01 -0.81
C THR A 44 -7.46 1.76 -1.96
N TYR A 45 -7.34 3.08 -1.87
CA TYR A 45 -6.77 3.94 -2.93
C TYR A 45 -5.67 4.88 -2.41
N ASP A 46 -5.70 5.20 -1.11
CA ASP A 46 -4.68 5.99 -0.43
C ASP A 46 -3.85 5.12 0.51
N VAL A 47 -2.53 5.10 0.28
CA VAL A 47 -1.56 4.43 1.15
C VAL A 47 -1.09 5.38 2.25
N SER A 48 -1.99 6.25 2.69
CA SER A 48 -1.79 7.05 3.89
C SER A 48 -1.79 6.07 5.05
N PHE A 49 -0.60 5.72 5.55
CA PHE A 49 -0.39 4.88 6.72
C PHE A 49 -0.88 5.53 8.02
N GLU A 50 -1.69 6.59 7.93
CA GLU A 50 -2.14 7.34 9.08
C GLU A 50 -3.39 6.70 9.68
N LYS A 51 -3.09 5.93 10.73
CA LYS A 51 -3.82 5.88 12.00
C LYS A 51 -5.18 5.18 11.97
N SER A 52 -5.15 3.85 12.01
CA SER A 52 -6.16 3.11 12.78
C SER A 52 -5.74 3.10 14.26
N LYS A 53 -5.86 4.26 14.93
CA LYS A 53 -6.13 4.31 16.38
C LYS A 53 -7.59 4.73 16.56
N SER A 54 -8.52 3.91 16.06
CA SER A 54 -9.92 4.05 16.47
C SER A 54 -10.08 3.28 17.78
N LYS A 55 -9.71 3.95 18.87
CA LYS A 55 -10.24 3.64 20.19
C LYS A 55 -11.63 4.28 20.25
N TYR A 56 -12.58 3.51 20.76
CA TYR A 56 -14.02 3.76 20.92
C TYR A 56 -14.88 3.46 19.69
#